data_AF-A0A846H7E1-F1
#
_entry.id   AF-A0A846H7E1-F1
#
_cell.length_a   1.000
_cell.length_b   1.000
_cell.length_c   1.000
_cell.angle_alpha   90.00
_cell.angle_beta   90.00
_cell.angle_gamma   90.00
#
_symmetry.space_group_name_H-M   'P 1'
#
loop_
_entity.id
_entity.type
_entity.pdbx_description
1 polymer ?
#
loop_
_entity_poly.entity_id
_entity_poly.type
_entity_poly.pdbx_seq_one_letter_code
_entity_poly.pdbx_strand_id
1 'polypeptide(L)'
;MGSVEIQQELNRLEEMILSSFHIPLTRRTLVDEEKLLDQLDFIRVSLPSVFQEAAAIIEQKQEILLSAEEYGQQIVEAAQAKRAQILAESDIIRQAQTEALLLRQEVQLECDAMMEDTLAEIERKRRACQQELEEIRQIAIAQAQEIENGADTYADSVLENIEQNLTDMLRVIRNGREQLYPDTPPHNNSSPGKKK
;
A
#
# COMPACT_ATOMS: atom_id res chain seq x y z
N MET A 1 33.15 49.18 44.21
CA MET A 1 33.73 48.89 45.55
C MET A 1 33.18 49.83 46.63
N GLY A 2 32.50 50.93 46.28
CA GLY A 2 32.04 51.93 47.25
C GLY A 2 30.84 51.53 48.14
N SER A 3 30.06 50.51 47.80
CA SER A 3 28.94 50.07 48.67
C SER A 3 29.43 49.39 49.96
N VAL A 4 30.60 48.77 49.95
CA VAL A 4 31.22 48.15 51.14
C VAL A 4 31.86 49.22 52.02
N GLU A 5 32.45 50.25 51.42
CA GLU A 5 33.03 51.38 52.14
C GLU A 5 31.97 52.23 52.83
N ILE A 6 30.86 52.59 52.17
CA ILE A 6 29.81 53.41 52.82
C ILE A 6 29.14 52.69 53.99
N GLN A 7 28.97 51.36 53.90
CA GLN A 7 28.45 50.55 54.99
C GLN A 7 29.43 50.53 56.17
N GLN A 8 30.74 50.43 55.90
CA GLN A 8 31.76 50.51 56.94
C GLN A 8 31.80 51.87 57.63
N GLU A 9 31.65 52.97 56.89
CA GLU A 9 31.62 54.32 57.47
C GLU A 9 30.33 54.60 58.26
N LEU A 10 29.19 54.06 57.84
CA LEU A 10 27.95 54.10 58.62
C LEU A 10 28.07 53.27 59.90
N ASN A 11 28.67 52.07 59.83
CA ASN A 11 28.94 51.24 61.01
C ASN A 11 29.91 51.94 61.98
N ARG A 12 30.90 52.65 61.45
CA ARG A 12 31.85 53.43 62.24
C ARG A 12 31.18 54.62 62.94
N LEU A 13 30.27 55.30 62.25
CA LEU A 13 29.43 56.34 62.84
C LEU A 13 28.54 55.78 63.97
N GLU A 14 27.95 54.60 63.76
CA GLU A 14 27.17 53.89 64.78
C GLU A 14 28.04 53.51 65.99
N GLU A 15 29.23 52.96 65.77
CA GLU A 15 30.16 52.58 66.82
C GLU A 15 30.66 53.79 67.63
N MET A 16 30.89 54.93 66.98
CA MET A 16 31.21 56.19 67.66
C MET A 16 30.09 56.64 68.60
N ILE A 17 28.83 56.48 68.20
CA ILE A 17 27.68 56.85 69.02
C ILE A 17 27.50 55.83 70.17
N LEU A 18 27.70 54.54 69.92
CA LEU A 18 27.56 53.48 70.94
C LEU A 18 28.67 53.49 72.00
N SER A 19 29.90 53.85 71.61
CA SER A 19 31.07 53.92 72.51
C SER A 19 31.17 55.22 73.32
N SER A 20 30.32 56.20 73.01
CA SER A 20 30.31 57.53 73.63
C SER A 20 29.70 57.53 75.04
N PHE A 21 30.13 58.48 75.88
CA PHE A 21 29.70 58.58 77.28
C PHE A 21 28.18 58.83 77.38
N HIS A 22 27.44 57.83 77.85
CA HIS A 22 26.01 57.93 78.08
C HIS A 22 25.72 58.60 79.42
N ILE A 23 24.86 59.63 79.42
CA ILE A 23 24.48 60.34 80.63
C ILE A 23 23.39 59.54 81.37
N PRO A 24 23.65 59.01 82.59
CA PRO A 24 22.68 58.19 83.33
C PRO A 24 21.37 58.93 83.60
N LEU A 25 20.24 58.21 83.62
CA LEU A 25 18.87 58.74 83.73
C LEU A 25 18.41 59.69 82.59
N THR A 26 19.22 59.90 81.54
CA THR A 26 18.81 60.67 80.36
C THR A 26 18.98 59.86 79.08
N ARG A 27 18.20 60.18 78.03
CA ARG A 27 18.37 59.59 76.69
C ARG A 27 19.41 60.35 75.85
N ARG A 28 20.43 60.92 76.49
CA ARG A 28 21.43 61.77 75.84
C ARG A 28 22.81 61.14 75.92
N THR A 29 23.53 61.24 74.81
CA THR A 29 24.89 60.70 74.65
C THR A 29 25.81 61.87 74.33
N LEU A 30 26.92 61.99 75.06
CA LEU A 30 27.94 63.00 74.80
C LEU A 30 28.89 62.47 73.74
N VAL A 31 28.87 63.08 72.57
CA VAL A 31 29.68 62.69 71.41
C VAL A 31 30.66 63.82 71.09
N ASP A 32 31.84 63.46 70.62
CA ASP A 32 32.82 64.39 70.05
C ASP A 32 32.26 64.97 68.74
N GLU A 33 31.85 66.24 68.80
CA GLU A 33 31.22 66.95 67.68
C GLU A 33 32.13 67.00 66.46
N GLU A 34 33.42 67.24 66.64
CA GLU A 34 34.39 67.38 65.55
C GLU A 34 34.53 66.06 64.80
N LYS A 35 34.76 64.96 65.52
CA LYS A 35 34.86 63.62 64.90
C LYS A 35 33.55 63.17 64.25
N LEU A 36 32.40 63.47 64.86
CA LEU A 36 31.09 63.07 64.33
C LEU A 36 30.78 63.82 63.02
N LEU A 37 31.08 65.11 62.98
CA LEU A 37 30.90 65.94 61.78
C LEU A 37 31.85 65.50 60.66
N ASP A 38 33.12 65.21 60.97
CA ASP A 38 34.08 64.68 59.99
C ASP A 38 33.59 63.36 59.35
N GLN A 39 33.07 62.46 60.19
CA GLN A 39 32.52 61.18 59.74
C GLN A 39 31.26 61.37 58.86
N LEU A 40 30.39 62.30 59.24
CA LEU A 40 29.19 62.64 58.47
C LEU A 40 29.54 63.30 57.13
N ASP A 41 30.55 64.16 57.09
CA ASP A 41 31.01 64.81 55.87
C ASP A 41 31.68 63.80 54.93
N PHE A 42 32.43 62.83 55.45
CA PHE A 42 32.96 61.72 54.63
C PHE A 42 31.83 60.91 53.97
N ILE A 43 30.80 60.55 54.74
CA ILE A 43 29.60 59.86 54.24
C ILE A 43 28.88 60.72 53.20
N ARG A 44 28.74 62.02 53.43
CA ARG A 44 28.10 62.97 52.50
C ARG A 44 28.84 63.08 51.17
N VAL A 45 30.18 63.06 51.18
CA VAL A 45 31.00 63.15 49.97
C VAL A 45 31.02 61.84 49.19
N SER A 46 30.96 60.70 49.89
CA SER A 46 31.06 59.36 49.29
C SER A 46 29.73 58.76 48.85
N LEU A 47 28.59 59.10 49.46
CA LEU A 47 27.26 58.59 49.08
C LEU A 47 26.85 58.88 47.62
N PRO A 48 27.04 60.10 47.08
CA PRO A 48 26.59 60.43 45.73
C PRO A 48 27.24 59.57 44.64
N SER A 49 28.53 59.26 44.76
CA SER A 49 29.25 58.45 43.77
C SER A 49 28.75 57.00 43.76
N VAL A 50 28.41 56.43 44.92
CA VAL A 50 27.83 55.08 45.01
C VAL A 50 26.47 55.00 44.31
N PHE A 51 25.61 56.02 44.45
CA PHE A 51 24.35 56.06 43.73
C PHE A 51 24.53 56.28 42.23
N GLN A 52 25.54 57.05 41.81
CA GLN A 52 25.88 57.21 40.40
C GLN A 52 26.38 55.88 39.80
N GLU A 53 27.24 55.15 40.51
CA GLU A 53 27.67 53.80 40.11
C GLU A 53 26.48 52.84 39.99
N ALA A 54 25.58 52.83 40.97
CA ALA A 54 24.39 51.97 40.93
C ALA A 54 23.46 52.32 39.76
N ALA A 55 23.26 53.62 39.48
CA ALA A 55 22.50 54.08 38.33
C ALA A 55 23.14 53.63 37.01
N ALA A 56 24.46 53.77 36.89
CA ALA A 56 25.21 53.31 35.71
C ALA A 56 25.09 51.79 35.49
N ILE A 57 25.14 50.99 36.56
CA ILE A 57 24.94 49.53 36.46
C ILE A 57 23.51 49.19 35.99
N ILE A 58 22.50 49.92 36.47
CA ILE A 58 21.11 49.72 36.05
C ILE A 58 20.94 50.08 34.58
N GLU A 59 21.51 51.19 34.13
CA GLU A 59 21.49 51.61 32.72
C GLU A 59 22.19 50.58 31.83
N GLN A 60 23.40 50.15 32.22
CA GLN A 60 24.15 49.14 31.47
C GLN A 60 23.42 47.79 31.41
N LYS A 61 22.72 47.39 32.49
CA LYS A 61 21.86 46.20 32.48
C LYS A 61 20.71 46.35 31.47
N GLN A 62 20.07 47.52 31.40
CA GLN A 62 18.98 47.77 30.45
C GLN A 62 19.47 47.69 29.01
N GLU A 63 20.65 48.22 28.72
CA GLU A 63 21.30 48.12 27.40
C GLU A 63 21.61 46.66 27.01
N ILE A 64 22.14 45.86 27.95
CA ILE A 64 22.39 44.43 27.72
C ILE A 64 21.09 43.68 27.42
N LEU A 65 20.00 43.98 28.15
CA LEU A 65 18.72 43.32 27.91
C LEU A 65 18.15 43.67 26.53
N LEU A 66 18.19 44.95 26.15
CA LEU A 66 17.73 45.41 24.84
C LEU A 66 18.51 44.74 23.71
N SER A 67 19.84 44.74 23.80
CA SER A 67 20.70 44.10 22.79
C SER A 67 20.50 42.58 22.72
N ALA A 68 20.27 41.91 23.85
CA ALA A 68 19.96 40.48 23.88
C ALA A 68 18.60 40.17 23.25
N GLU A 69 17.58 41.02 23.47
CA GLU A 69 16.27 40.90 22.82
C GLU A 69 16.39 41.10 21.31
N GLU A 70 17.08 42.13 20.85
CA GLU A 70 17.32 42.37 19.42
C GLU A 70 18.06 41.21 18.77
N TYR A 71 19.11 40.70 19.42
CA TYR A 71 19.86 39.55 18.91
C TYR A 71 19.01 38.28 18.87
N GLY A 72 18.18 38.04 19.89
CA GLY A 72 17.23 36.93 19.91
C GLY A 72 16.21 37.04 18.77
N GLN A 73 15.67 38.23 18.54
CA GLN A 73 14.74 38.51 17.44
C GLN A 73 15.40 38.21 16.09
N GLN A 74 16.63 38.67 15.87
CA GLN A 74 17.39 38.41 14.64
C GLN A 74 17.63 36.92 14.39
N ILE A 75 17.95 36.14 15.43
CA ILE A 75 18.11 34.68 15.29
C ILE A 75 16.80 34.04 14.84
N VAL A 76 15.68 34.41 15.46
CA VAL A 76 14.36 33.86 15.12
C VAL A 76 13.99 34.21 13.69
N GLU A 77 14.17 35.45 13.27
CA GLU A 77 13.92 35.89 11.90
C GLU A 77 14.81 35.17 10.89
N ALA A 78 16.11 35.05 11.17
CA ALA A 78 17.03 34.32 10.31
C ALA A 78 16.65 32.83 10.17
N ALA A 79 16.26 32.19 11.28
CA ALA A 79 15.81 30.80 11.28
C ALA A 79 14.49 30.63 10.49
N GLN A 80 13.54 31.54 10.65
CA GLN A 80 12.28 31.54 9.91
C GLN A 80 12.50 31.79 8.42
N ALA A 81 13.36 32.74 8.05
CA ALA A 81 13.73 33.02 6.66
C ALA A 81 14.41 31.80 6.02
N LYS A 82 15.33 31.14 6.74
CA LYS A 82 16.00 29.93 6.25
C LYS A 82 15.01 28.77 6.08
N ARG A 83 14.08 28.59 7.02
CA ARG A 83 12.99 27.60 6.89
C ARG A 83 12.13 27.89 5.66
N ALA A 84 11.72 29.14 5.47
CA ALA A 84 10.93 29.55 4.31
C ALA A 84 11.71 29.31 3.00
N GLN A 85 13.02 29.54 3.00
CA GLN A 85 13.88 29.24 1.85
C GLN A 85 13.93 27.74 1.55
N ILE A 86 14.15 26.88 2.56
CA ILE A 86 14.16 25.40 2.38
C ILE A 86 12.78 24.91 1.92
N LEU A 87 11.70 25.50 2.43
CA LEU A 87 10.35 25.17 2.00
C LEU A 87 10.03 25.69 0.58
N ALA A 88 10.60 26.84 0.20
CA ALA A 88 10.52 27.43 -1.14
C ALA A 88 11.40 26.69 -2.15
N GLU A 89 12.46 26.03 -1.68
CA GLU A 89 13.13 24.86 -2.27
C GLU A 89 12.19 23.64 -2.36
N SER A 90 10.87 23.87 -2.34
CA SER A 90 9.75 23.06 -2.83
C SER A 90 9.96 22.38 -4.19
N ASP A 91 11.13 22.54 -4.79
CA ASP A 91 11.67 21.58 -5.74
C ASP A 91 11.51 20.15 -5.23
N ILE A 92 11.61 19.86 -3.93
CA ILE A 92 11.32 18.52 -3.40
C ILE A 92 9.87 18.09 -3.68
N ILE A 93 8.89 18.96 -3.44
CA ILE A 93 7.47 18.63 -3.67
C ILE A 93 7.20 18.54 -5.17
N ARG A 94 7.73 19.48 -5.97
CA ARG A 94 7.57 19.50 -7.42
C ARG A 94 8.24 18.30 -8.09
N GLN A 95 9.43 17.93 -7.63
CA GLN A 95 10.19 16.78 -8.08
C GLN A 95 9.45 15.49 -7.72
N ALA A 96 9.01 15.33 -6.47
CA ALA A 96 8.22 14.17 -6.05
C ALA A 96 6.93 14.04 -6.87
N GLN A 97 6.25 15.16 -7.17
CA GLN A 97 5.07 15.17 -8.04
C GLN A 97 5.40 14.75 -9.48
N THR A 98 6.52 15.24 -10.02
CA THR A 98 6.96 14.90 -11.38
C THR A 98 7.33 13.43 -11.49
N GLU A 99 8.11 12.92 -10.53
CA GLU A 99 8.48 11.49 -10.45
C GLU A 99 7.25 10.60 -10.28
N ALA A 100 6.31 10.99 -9.41
CA ALA A 100 5.05 10.26 -9.25
C ALA A 100 4.22 10.24 -10.54
N LEU A 101 4.21 11.33 -11.32
CA LEU A 101 3.50 11.39 -12.59
C LEU A 101 4.16 10.50 -13.65
N LEU A 102 5.48 10.51 -13.73
CA LEU A 102 6.24 9.64 -14.63
C LEU A 102 6.03 8.16 -14.29
N LEU A 103 6.16 7.78 -13.01
CA LEU A 103 5.93 6.41 -12.55
C LEU A 103 4.50 5.95 -12.87
N ARG A 104 3.50 6.81 -12.66
CA ARG A 104 2.11 6.48 -13.02
C ARG A 104 1.94 6.25 -14.52
N GLN A 105 2.58 7.06 -15.35
CA GLN A 105 2.52 6.90 -16.79
C GLN A 105 3.20 5.60 -17.24
N GLU A 106 4.37 5.29 -16.69
CA GLU A 106 5.11 4.06 -16.96
C GLU A 106 4.30 2.82 -16.57
N VAL A 107 3.79 2.77 -15.34
CA VAL A 107 2.96 1.66 -14.86
C VAL A 107 1.71 1.49 -15.73
N GLN A 108 1.11 2.58 -16.20
CA GLN A 108 -0.06 2.50 -17.06
C GLN A 108 0.28 1.92 -18.43
N LEU A 109 1.39 2.33 -19.04
CA LEU A 109 1.86 1.74 -20.31
C LEU A 109 2.20 0.26 -20.17
N GLU A 110 2.86 -0.13 -19.07
CA GLU A 110 3.16 -1.54 -18.79
C GLU A 110 1.90 -2.38 -18.59
N CYS A 111 0.92 -1.83 -17.86
CA CYS A 111 -0.36 -2.49 -17.64
C CYS A 111 -1.12 -2.67 -18.96
N ASP A 112 -1.17 -1.63 -19.80
CA ASP A 112 -1.84 -1.70 -21.11
C ASP A 112 -1.15 -2.73 -22.03
N ALA A 113 0.18 -2.75 -22.06
CA ALA A 113 0.95 -3.73 -22.83
C ALA A 113 0.74 -5.17 -22.32
N MET A 114 0.76 -5.38 -21.00
CA MET A 114 0.50 -6.69 -20.41
C MET A 114 -0.95 -7.15 -20.67
N MET A 115 -1.92 -6.23 -20.66
CA MET A 115 -3.29 -6.55 -21.04
C MET A 115 -3.40 -6.96 -22.52
N GLU A 116 -2.70 -6.27 -23.42
CA GLU A 116 -2.66 -6.64 -24.84
C GLU A 116 -2.06 -8.03 -25.05
N ASP A 117 -0.95 -8.33 -24.39
CA ASP A 117 -0.31 -9.64 -24.45
C ASP A 117 -1.22 -10.76 -23.92
N THR A 118 -1.85 -10.56 -22.76
CA THR A 118 -2.77 -11.56 -22.20
C THR A 118 -3.98 -11.80 -23.09
N LEU A 119 -4.54 -10.76 -23.71
CA LEU A 119 -5.62 -10.91 -24.69
C LEU A 119 -5.15 -11.71 -25.92
N ALA A 120 -3.94 -11.44 -26.41
CA ALA A 120 -3.37 -12.19 -27.53
C ALA A 120 -3.16 -13.67 -27.17
N GLU A 121 -2.74 -13.98 -25.95
CA GLU A 121 -2.61 -15.37 -25.48
C GLU A 121 -3.97 -16.08 -25.38
N ILE A 122 -4.99 -15.40 -24.85
CA ILE A 122 -6.35 -15.94 -24.75
C ILE A 122 -6.89 -16.26 -26.16
N GLU A 123 -6.71 -15.34 -27.11
CA GLU A 123 -7.10 -15.51 -28.51
C GLU A 123 -6.40 -16.73 -29.14
N ARG A 124 -5.09 -16.88 -28.93
CA ARG A 124 -4.32 -18.04 -29.42
C ARG A 124 -4.84 -19.36 -28.83
N LYS A 125 -5.04 -19.42 -27.51
CA LYS A 125 -5.56 -20.62 -26.83
C LYS A 125 -6.97 -20.97 -27.30
N ARG A 126 -7.83 -19.96 -27.47
CA ARG A 126 -9.18 -20.15 -27.99
C ARG A 126 -9.16 -20.74 -29.39
N ARG A 127 -8.32 -20.23 -30.29
CA ARG A 127 -8.20 -20.75 -31.67
C ARG A 127 -7.69 -22.19 -31.69
N ALA A 128 -6.66 -22.51 -30.89
CA ALA A 128 -6.14 -23.87 -30.78
C ALA A 128 -7.23 -24.85 -30.30
N CYS A 129 -7.92 -24.50 -29.21
CA CYS A 129 -9.03 -25.32 -28.70
C CYS A 129 -10.15 -25.49 -29.73
N GLN A 130 -10.50 -24.44 -30.49
CA GLN A 130 -11.50 -24.54 -31.57
C GLN A 130 -11.07 -25.50 -32.68
N GLN A 131 -9.79 -25.48 -33.07
CA GLN A 131 -9.26 -26.41 -34.07
C GLN A 131 -9.28 -27.85 -33.55
N GLU A 132 -8.80 -28.10 -32.34
CA GLU A 132 -8.82 -29.42 -31.70
C GLU A 132 -10.25 -29.97 -31.59
N LEU A 133 -11.22 -29.14 -31.20
CA LEU A 133 -12.63 -29.53 -31.13
C LEU A 133 -13.20 -29.92 -32.50
N GLU A 134 -12.84 -29.20 -33.55
CA GLU A 134 -13.30 -29.53 -34.90
C GLU A 134 -12.67 -30.83 -35.40
N GLU A 135 -11.38 -31.06 -35.13
CA GLU A 135 -10.71 -32.32 -35.45
C GLU A 135 -11.34 -33.51 -34.72
N ILE A 136 -11.57 -33.38 -33.40
CA ILE A 136 -12.24 -34.43 -32.61
C ILE A 136 -13.64 -34.70 -33.15
N ARG A 137 -14.39 -33.64 -33.49
CA ARG A 137 -15.72 -33.75 -34.09
C ARG A 137 -15.68 -34.50 -35.41
N GLN A 138 -14.73 -34.18 -36.30
CA GLN A 138 -14.59 -34.87 -37.59
C GLN A 138 -14.24 -36.35 -37.40
N ILE A 139 -13.31 -36.66 -36.50
CA ILE A 139 -12.94 -38.04 -36.17
C ILE A 139 -14.15 -38.81 -35.63
N ALA A 140 -14.90 -38.22 -34.70
CA ALA A 140 -16.08 -38.85 -34.11
C ALA A 140 -17.17 -39.14 -35.16
N ILE A 141 -17.39 -38.21 -36.10
CA ILE A 141 -18.34 -38.41 -37.20
C ILE A 141 -17.86 -39.56 -38.12
N ALA A 142 -16.59 -39.57 -38.50
CA ALA A 142 -16.04 -40.62 -39.35
C ALA A 142 -16.13 -42.01 -38.68
N GLN A 143 -15.79 -42.10 -37.39
CA GLN A 143 -15.92 -43.33 -36.62
C GLN A 143 -17.37 -43.81 -36.51
N ALA A 144 -18.31 -42.89 -36.28
CA ALA A 144 -19.73 -43.24 -36.24
C ALA A 144 -20.20 -43.81 -37.58
N GLN A 145 -19.80 -43.20 -38.69
CA GLN A 145 -20.12 -43.69 -40.04
C GLN A 145 -19.49 -45.07 -40.32
N GLU A 146 -18.25 -45.30 -39.92
CA GLU A 146 -17.60 -46.61 -40.05
C GLU A 146 -18.34 -47.68 -39.24
N ILE A 147 -18.75 -47.36 -38.00
CA ILE A 147 -19.53 -48.27 -37.16
C ILE A 147 -20.89 -48.58 -37.80
N GLU A 148 -21.59 -47.57 -38.31
CA GLU A 148 -22.90 -47.73 -38.99
C GLU A 148 -22.77 -48.65 -40.21
N ASN A 149 -21.83 -48.35 -41.12
CA ASN A 149 -21.58 -49.16 -42.31
C ASN A 149 -21.15 -50.60 -41.96
N GLY A 150 -20.32 -50.77 -40.92
CA GLY A 150 -19.90 -52.07 -40.44
C GLY A 150 -21.06 -52.88 -39.86
N ALA A 151 -21.97 -52.24 -39.14
CA ALA A 151 -23.18 -52.87 -38.60
C ALA A 151 -24.14 -53.30 -39.72
N ASP A 152 -24.34 -52.46 -40.74
CA ASP A 152 -25.16 -52.80 -41.92
C ASP A 152 -24.57 -53.99 -42.68
N THR A 153 -23.27 -53.96 -42.96
CA THR A 153 -22.57 -55.06 -43.63
C THR A 153 -22.66 -56.35 -42.83
N TYR A 154 -22.52 -56.27 -41.50
CA TYR A 154 -22.68 -57.42 -40.63
C TYR A 154 -24.12 -57.95 -40.67
N ALA A 155 -25.12 -57.07 -40.60
CA ALA A 155 -26.54 -57.46 -40.68
C ALA A 155 -26.86 -58.18 -41.99
N ASP A 156 -26.41 -57.65 -43.13
CA ASP A 156 -26.58 -58.28 -44.44
C ASP A 156 -25.94 -59.68 -44.48
N SER A 157 -24.70 -59.81 -43.99
CA SER A 157 -24.03 -61.12 -43.95
C SER A 157 -24.77 -62.13 -43.06
N VAL A 158 -25.31 -61.69 -41.92
CA VAL A 158 -26.09 -62.57 -41.03
C VAL A 158 -27.39 -63.00 -41.70
N LEU A 159 -28.09 -62.07 -42.36
CA LEU A 159 -29.32 -62.35 -43.09
C LEU A 159 -29.10 -63.29 -44.27
N GLU A 160 -28.04 -63.09 -45.06
CA GLU A 160 -27.64 -63.97 -46.16
C GLU A 160 -27.35 -65.40 -45.67
N ASN A 161 -26.63 -65.55 -44.55
CA ASN A 161 -26.39 -66.85 -43.94
C ASN A 161 -27.70 -67.52 -43.47
N ILE A 162 -28.63 -66.77 -42.90
CA ILE A 162 -29.94 -67.29 -42.49
C ILE A 162 -30.76 -67.74 -43.73
N GLU A 163 -30.77 -66.94 -44.80
CA GLU A 163 -31.44 -67.26 -46.05
C GLU A 163 -30.91 -68.56 -46.67
N GLN A 164 -29.58 -68.71 -46.72
CA GLN A 164 -28.94 -69.93 -47.23
C GLN A 164 -29.33 -71.15 -46.40
N ASN A 165 -29.27 -71.05 -45.06
CA ASN A 165 -29.65 -72.13 -44.15
C ASN A 165 -31.12 -72.54 -44.31
N LEU A 166 -32.03 -71.57 -44.44
CA LEU A 166 -33.46 -71.84 -44.67
C LEU A 166 -33.69 -72.49 -46.03
N THR A 167 -32.97 -72.06 -47.06
CA THR A 167 -33.03 -72.64 -48.41
C THR A 167 -32.59 -74.10 -48.41
N ASP A 168 -31.49 -74.41 -47.72
CA ASP A 168 -30.99 -75.78 -47.58
C ASP A 168 -31.98 -76.65 -46.80
N MET A 169 -32.57 -76.13 -45.72
CA MET A 169 -33.59 -76.85 -44.95
C MET A 169 -34.86 -77.11 -45.78
N LEU A 170 -35.33 -76.13 -46.56
CA LEU A 170 -36.45 -76.30 -47.49
C LEU A 170 -36.16 -77.36 -48.56
N ARG A 171 -34.92 -77.43 -49.05
CA ARG A 171 -34.49 -78.47 -50.01
C ARG A 171 -34.56 -79.85 -49.38
N VAL A 172 -34.10 -80.02 -48.14
CA VAL A 172 -34.22 -81.28 -47.40
C VAL A 172 -35.69 -81.66 -47.20
N ILE A 173 -36.56 -80.72 -46.82
CA ILE A 173 -38.00 -80.98 -46.65
C ILE A 173 -38.66 -81.39 -47.98
N ARG A 174 -38.34 -80.71 -49.10
CA ARG A 174 -38.87 -81.08 -50.43
C ARG A 174 -38.47 -82.51 -50.79
N ASN A 175 -37.18 -82.84 -50.65
CA ASN A 175 -36.66 -84.18 -50.93
C ASN A 175 -37.32 -85.25 -50.03
N GLY A 176 -37.47 -84.96 -48.72
CA GLY A 176 -38.13 -85.88 -47.78
C GLY A 176 -39.63 -86.07 -48.08
N ARG A 177 -40.32 -85.01 -48.53
CA ARG A 177 -41.72 -85.09 -48.95
C ARG A 177 -41.88 -85.90 -50.24
N GLU A 178 -40.98 -85.75 -51.21
CA GLU A 178 -40.96 -86.56 -52.44
C GLU A 178 -40.76 -88.05 -52.13
N GLN A 179 -39.94 -88.40 -51.12
CA GLN A 179 -39.78 -89.79 -50.68
C GLN A 179 -41.01 -90.38 -49.99
N LEU A 180 -41.88 -89.55 -49.40
CA LEU A 180 -43.13 -90.00 -48.78
C LEU A 180 -44.28 -90.20 -49.79
N TYR A 181 -44.12 -89.77 -51.04
CA TYR A 181 -45.03 -90.06 -52.15
C TYR A 181 -44.33 -90.87 -53.26
N PRO A 182 -44.00 -92.16 -53.06
CA PRO A 182 -43.73 -93.05 -54.18
C PRO A 182 -45.08 -93.44 -54.80
N ASP A 183 -45.32 -93.04 -56.05
CA ASP A 183 -46.40 -93.49 -56.94
C ASP A 183 -47.74 -93.88 -56.28
N THR A 184 -48.64 -92.91 -56.14
CA THR A 184 -50.09 -93.22 -56.16
C THR A 184 -50.54 -93.14 -57.62
N PRO A 185 -50.89 -94.25 -58.29
CA PRO A 185 -51.21 -94.24 -59.72
C PRO A 185 -52.54 -93.50 -59.99
N PRO A 186 -52.68 -92.79 -61.12
CA PRO A 186 -53.95 -92.20 -61.51
C PRO A 186 -54.92 -93.29 -61.97
N HIS A 187 -56.07 -93.37 -61.31
CA HIS A 187 -57.21 -94.17 -61.73
C HIS A 187 -57.80 -93.54 -63.01
N ASN A 188 -57.44 -94.10 -64.17
CA ASN A 188 -58.01 -93.75 -65.47
C ASN A 188 -59.24 -94.64 -65.72
N ASN A 189 -60.43 -94.05 -65.84
CA ASN A 189 -61.60 -94.75 -66.33
C ASN A 189 -62.31 -93.98 -67.46
N SER A 190 -62.47 -94.72 -68.56
CA SER A 190 -63.49 -94.69 -69.62
C SER A 190 -63.29 -93.83 -70.89
N SER A 191 -63.15 -94.60 -71.98
CA SER A 191 -63.15 -94.30 -73.41
C SER A 191 -64.42 -93.64 -73.96
N PRO A 192 -64.35 -93.05 -75.17
CA PRO A 192 -65.46 -93.03 -76.12
C PRO A 192 -65.27 -94.15 -77.17
N GLY A 193 -66.31 -94.98 -77.37
CA GLY A 193 -66.26 -96.15 -78.25
C GLY A 193 -66.82 -95.94 -79.67
N LYS A 194 -66.77 -97.00 -80.50
CA LYS A 194 -67.91 -97.66 -81.19
C LYS A 194 -67.48 -98.51 -82.39
N LYS A 195 -68.17 -99.66 -82.50
CA LYS A 195 -68.57 -100.43 -83.71
C LYS A 195 -67.41 -101.07 -84.50
N LYS A 196 -67.48 -102.34 -84.90
CA LYS A 196 -68.58 -103.03 -85.58
C LYS A 196 -68.45 -104.54 -85.38
#